data_AF-A0A1F3SBD9-F1
#
_entry.id   AF-A0A1F3SBD9-F1
#
_cell.length_a   1.000
_cell.length_b   1.000
_cell.length_c   1.000
_cell.angle_alpha   90.00
_cell.angle_beta   90.00
_cell.angle_gamma   90.00
#
_symmetry.space_group_name_H-M   'P 1'
#
loop_
_entity.id
_entity.type
_entity.pdbx_description
1 polymer ?
#
loop_
_entity_poly.entity_id
_entity_poly.type
_entity_poly.pdbx_seq_one_letter_code
_entity_poly.pdbx_strand_id
1 'polypeptide(L)'
;MQLPIIIFILAVFSLKAHATELFEVHNNARAMGMGGAYSAVVENDEALWYNPASIAKNGGVYWTIADPKVGLGDVSALENFSSLGDSTTFASTLDKLYGKPIWLGASAKSSVIMPFFAAAYYYDVDVSVIADNPVSPTLTTNYITDNGYAIGSGWSIGGILQMGFALKYITRTGIRTEWGPQTIADIISGSSTPDIIFDSFSEATGKGYALDLGLNLTIPTFVQPTISLVGKNIGNTKFVAANGAIAPPTEPQNILVGASLLVSLPLVHIVPSLEVRHLLDTDIQLGKKIHMGIELGLPLISARAGLYQGYFTYGAGFNFGILQIDAAS
;
A
#
# COMPACT_ATOMS: atom_id res chain seq x y z
N MET A 1 5.96 47.92 -6.55
CA MET A 1 6.51 46.73 -7.23
C MET A 1 5.53 45.59 -6.98
N GLN A 2 4.64 45.33 -7.93
CA GLN A 2 3.55 44.35 -7.77
C GLN A 2 4.07 42.96 -8.16
N LEU A 3 4.00 42.00 -7.22
CA LEU A 3 4.27 40.59 -7.48
C LEU A 3 3.10 40.01 -8.32
N PRO A 4 3.35 39.28 -9.41
CA PRO A 4 2.32 38.49 -10.04
C PRO A 4 2.06 37.24 -9.20
N ILE A 5 0.85 37.14 -8.66
CA ILE A 5 0.31 35.91 -8.05
C ILE A 5 0.02 34.96 -9.22
N ILE A 6 0.86 33.94 -9.39
CA ILE A 6 0.58 32.83 -10.31
C ILE A 6 -0.42 31.91 -9.60
N ILE A 7 -1.69 32.05 -9.97
CA ILE A 7 -2.75 31.13 -9.55
C ILE A 7 -2.62 29.88 -10.44
N PHE A 8 -2.18 28.78 -9.84
CA PHE A 8 -2.21 27.47 -10.47
C PHE A 8 -3.64 26.93 -10.39
N ILE A 9 -4.42 27.13 -11.46
CA ILE A 9 -5.77 26.56 -11.58
C ILE A 9 -5.60 25.08 -11.92
N LEU A 10 -5.71 24.21 -10.90
CA LEU A 10 -5.84 22.76 -11.09
C LEU A 10 -7.26 22.48 -11.60
N ALA A 11 -7.40 22.30 -12.90
CA ALA A 11 -8.65 21.80 -13.48
C ALA A 11 -8.84 20.34 -13.04
N VAL A 12 -9.64 20.13 -11.99
CA VAL A 12 -10.08 18.80 -11.54
C VAL A 12 -11.08 18.26 -12.55
N PHE A 13 -10.59 17.56 -13.58
CA PHE A 13 -11.43 16.70 -14.39
C PHE A 13 -11.75 15.44 -13.57
N SER A 14 -12.96 15.40 -13.01
CA SER A 14 -13.55 14.19 -12.43
C SER A 14 -13.88 13.20 -13.56
N LEU A 15 -12.89 12.40 -13.97
CA LEU A 15 -13.16 11.18 -14.72
C LEU A 15 -13.39 10.09 -13.69
N LYS A 16 -14.64 9.63 -13.55
CA LYS A 16 -14.94 8.38 -12.84
C LYS A 16 -14.35 7.22 -13.65
N ALA A 17 -13.06 6.97 -13.48
CA ALA A 17 -12.40 5.80 -14.03
C ALA A 17 -12.81 4.59 -13.17
N HIS A 18 -13.89 3.92 -13.57
CA HIS A 18 -14.25 2.60 -13.05
C HIS A 18 -13.24 1.58 -13.58
N ALA A 19 -12.07 1.54 -12.94
CA ALA A 19 -11.03 0.59 -13.26
C ALA A 19 -10.52 0.00 -11.95
N THR A 20 -10.46 -1.33 -11.89
CA THR A 20 -10.00 -2.09 -10.73
C THR A 20 -8.69 -1.53 -10.18
N GLU A 21 -8.68 -1.21 -8.90
CA GLU A 21 -7.50 -0.72 -8.19
C GLU A 21 -6.35 -1.73 -8.32
N LEU A 22 -5.14 -1.24 -8.54
CA LEU A 22 -3.94 -2.07 -8.44
C LEU A 22 -3.68 -2.35 -6.98
N PHE A 23 -3.69 -3.64 -6.65
CA PHE A 23 -3.33 -4.10 -5.32
C PHE A 23 -1.85 -3.80 -5.03
N GLU A 24 -1.61 -3.08 -3.93
CA GLU A 24 -0.28 -2.78 -3.42
C GLU A 24 -0.14 -3.30 -1.99
N VAL A 25 0.98 -3.95 -1.69
CA VAL A 25 1.27 -4.51 -0.38
C VAL A 25 1.85 -3.43 0.54
N HIS A 26 1.61 -3.54 1.85
CA HIS A 26 2.13 -2.64 2.89
C HIS A 26 1.58 -1.19 2.87
N ASN A 27 0.26 -1.06 2.84
CA ASN A 27 -0.40 0.24 2.99
C ASN A 27 -0.48 0.67 4.47
N ASN A 28 -0.22 1.95 4.74
CA ASN A 28 -0.48 2.60 6.03
C ASN A 28 -1.66 3.57 5.85
N ALA A 29 -2.57 3.62 6.82
CA ALA A 29 -3.68 4.56 6.86
C ALA A 29 -3.26 6.02 6.61
N ARG A 30 -2.13 6.48 7.16
CA ARG A 30 -1.58 7.82 6.87
C ARG A 30 -1.29 8.01 5.37
N ALA A 31 -0.63 7.03 4.74
CA ALA A 31 -0.31 7.07 3.33
C ALA A 31 -1.59 7.02 2.47
N MET A 32 -2.54 6.15 2.81
CA MET A 32 -3.83 6.02 2.11
C MET A 32 -4.66 7.31 2.19
N GLY A 33 -4.68 7.97 3.35
CA GLY A 33 -5.34 9.27 3.51
C GLY A 33 -4.72 10.40 2.67
N MET A 34 -3.47 10.25 2.23
CA MET A 34 -2.76 11.15 1.30
C MET A 34 -2.76 10.63 -0.15
N GLY A 35 -3.74 9.82 -0.53
CA GLY A 35 -3.82 9.27 -1.88
C GLY A 35 -2.67 8.34 -2.24
N GLY A 36 -1.94 7.82 -1.25
CA GLY A 36 -0.76 6.97 -1.44
C GLY A 36 0.54 7.74 -1.70
N ALA A 37 0.50 9.06 -1.93
CA ALA A 37 1.70 9.85 -2.24
C ALA A 37 2.57 10.08 -0.98
N TYR A 38 3.46 9.14 -0.69
CA TYR A 38 4.13 9.07 0.62
C TYR A 38 5.66 8.93 0.59
N SER A 39 6.27 8.52 -0.53
CA SER A 39 7.72 8.24 -0.58
C SER A 39 8.62 9.43 -0.26
N ALA A 40 8.20 10.66 -0.58
CA ALA A 40 8.93 11.89 -0.26
C ALA A 40 8.67 12.41 1.16
N VAL A 41 7.58 11.96 1.78
CA VAL A 41 7.08 12.43 3.09
C VAL A 41 7.36 11.43 4.21
N VAL A 42 7.71 10.18 3.87
CA VAL A 42 7.84 9.12 4.87
C VAL A 42 8.86 9.46 5.96
N GLU A 43 8.49 9.08 7.18
CA GLU A 43 9.23 9.25 8.42
C GLU A 43 9.14 7.96 9.23
N ASN A 44 10.05 7.82 10.20
CA ASN A 44 10.03 6.77 11.22
C ASN A 44 9.87 5.36 10.62
N ASP A 45 9.09 4.51 11.29
CA ASP A 45 8.92 3.07 11.12
C ASP A 45 8.43 2.63 9.73
N GLU A 46 7.92 3.56 8.94
CA GLU A 46 7.49 3.31 7.57
C GLU A 46 8.62 3.48 6.54
N ALA A 47 9.76 4.04 6.94
CA ALA A 47 10.87 4.32 6.01
C ALA A 47 11.36 3.04 5.32
N LEU A 48 11.40 1.91 6.04
CA LEU A 48 11.80 0.62 5.44
C LEU A 48 10.88 0.19 4.29
N TRP A 49 9.59 0.57 4.29
CA TRP A 49 8.58 0.08 3.35
C TRP A 49 8.31 1.04 2.20
N TYR A 50 8.43 2.35 2.44
CA TYR A 50 8.14 3.36 1.43
C TYR A 50 9.39 3.96 0.82
N ASN A 51 10.40 4.31 1.62
CA ASN A 51 11.64 4.92 1.14
C ASN A 51 12.77 4.82 2.19
N PRO A 52 13.73 3.90 2.01
CA PRO A 52 14.78 3.70 3.00
C PRO A 52 15.74 4.89 3.14
N ALA A 53 15.77 5.84 2.20
CA ALA A 53 16.54 7.08 2.38
C ALA A 53 16.06 7.91 3.57
N SER A 54 14.78 7.82 3.94
CA SER A 54 14.24 8.55 5.09
C SER A 54 14.75 8.05 6.44
N ILE A 55 15.41 6.88 6.50
CA ILE A 55 16.13 6.43 7.71
C ILE A 55 17.19 7.46 8.10
N ALA A 56 17.81 8.13 7.11
CA ALA A 56 18.83 9.14 7.33
C ALA A 56 18.28 10.44 7.96
N LYS A 57 16.96 10.68 7.87
CA LYS A 57 16.30 11.84 8.50
C LYS A 57 16.13 11.66 10.01
N ASN A 58 16.24 10.42 10.49
CA ASN A 58 15.97 10.12 11.88
C ASN A 58 17.14 10.51 12.80
N GLY A 59 16.90 11.47 13.70
CA GLY A 59 17.90 11.95 14.67
C GLY A 59 17.88 11.21 16.02
N GLY A 60 16.95 10.28 16.23
CA GLY A 60 16.75 9.62 17.53
C GLY A 60 16.46 8.13 17.43
N VAL A 61 16.24 7.50 18.58
CA VAL A 61 15.77 6.10 18.65
C VAL A 61 14.26 6.10 18.82
N TYR A 62 13.58 5.50 17.86
CA TYR A 62 12.14 5.30 17.87
C TYR A 62 11.85 3.81 17.84
N TRP A 63 11.02 3.36 18.77
CA TRP A 63 10.59 1.97 18.84
C TRP A 63 9.07 1.90 18.77
N THR A 64 8.59 1.32 17.68
CA THR A 64 7.20 0.92 17.52
C THR A 64 7.07 -0.49 18.08
N ILE A 65 6.48 -0.63 19.27
CA ILE A 65 6.30 -1.92 19.93
C ILE A 65 5.32 -2.79 19.13
N ALA A 66 4.17 -2.21 18.78
CA ALA A 66 3.15 -2.84 17.97
C ALA A 66 2.39 -1.78 17.17
N ASP A 67 2.22 -2.04 15.87
CA ASP A 67 1.36 -1.26 14.97
C ASP A 67 0.38 -2.22 14.27
N PRO A 68 -0.74 -2.56 14.94
CA PRO A 68 -1.80 -3.37 14.34
C PRO A 68 -2.66 -2.50 13.42
N LYS A 69 -2.94 -3.03 12.24
CA LYS A 69 -3.71 -2.40 11.18
C LYS A 69 -4.76 -3.37 10.67
N VAL A 70 -5.92 -2.84 10.33
CA VAL A 70 -7.01 -3.56 9.69
C VAL A 70 -7.58 -2.68 8.59
N GLY A 71 -7.88 -3.28 7.45
CA GLY A 71 -8.46 -2.62 6.31
C GLY A 71 -9.55 -3.48 5.69
N LEU A 72 -10.60 -2.81 5.23
CA LEU A 72 -11.76 -3.43 4.59
C LEU A 72 -11.98 -2.69 3.27
N GLY A 73 -12.34 -3.42 2.21
CA GLY A 73 -12.82 -2.84 0.97
C GLY A 73 -14.25 -2.30 1.10
N ASP A 74 -14.98 -2.19 -0.03
CA ASP A 74 -16.36 -1.72 -0.05
C ASP A 74 -17.24 -2.59 0.89
N VAL A 75 -17.67 -2.01 2.02
CA VAL A 75 -18.49 -2.68 3.03
C VAL A 75 -19.79 -3.20 2.42
N SER A 76 -20.33 -2.47 1.44
CA SER A 76 -21.53 -2.89 0.70
C SER A 76 -21.25 -4.16 -0.11
N ALA A 77 -20.04 -4.30 -0.70
CA ALA A 77 -19.65 -5.50 -1.41
C ALA A 77 -19.47 -6.68 -0.44
N LEU A 78 -18.96 -6.45 0.76
CA LEU A 78 -18.83 -7.48 1.80
C LEU A 78 -20.19 -7.97 2.30
N GLU A 79 -21.15 -7.08 2.52
CA GLU A 79 -22.54 -7.43 2.87
C GLU A 79 -23.23 -8.20 1.74
N ASN A 80 -23.04 -7.79 0.49
CA ASN A 80 -23.58 -8.53 -0.65
C ASN A 80 -22.91 -9.90 -0.79
N PHE A 81 -21.61 -10.03 -0.52
CA PHE A 81 -20.91 -11.31 -0.53
C PHE A 81 -21.40 -12.26 0.55
N SER A 82 -21.64 -11.78 1.78
CA SER A 82 -22.20 -12.63 2.85
C SER A 82 -23.63 -13.08 2.53
N SER A 83 -24.38 -12.30 1.75
CA SER A 83 -25.71 -12.67 1.24
C SER A 83 -25.71 -13.62 0.03
N LEU A 84 -24.55 -13.95 -0.56
CA LEU A 84 -24.46 -14.91 -1.69
C LEU A 84 -24.87 -16.35 -1.31
N GLY A 85 -24.92 -16.68 -0.02
CA GLY A 85 -25.37 -17.99 0.47
C GLY A 85 -26.85 -18.29 0.20
N ASP A 86 -27.65 -17.29 -0.18
CA ASP A 86 -29.06 -17.45 -0.50
C ASP A 86 -29.27 -17.80 -1.99
N SER A 87 -29.55 -19.08 -2.26
CA SER A 87 -29.69 -19.67 -3.60
C SER A 87 -30.76 -19.03 -4.51
N THR A 88 -31.68 -18.24 -3.96
CA THR A 88 -32.78 -17.60 -4.71
C THR A 88 -32.41 -16.24 -5.32
N THR A 89 -31.33 -15.59 -4.88
CA THR A 89 -30.91 -14.25 -5.36
C THR A 89 -29.49 -14.23 -5.96
N PHE A 90 -28.84 -15.40 -6.05
CA PHE A 90 -27.45 -15.57 -6.46
C PHE A 90 -27.04 -14.75 -7.71
N ALA A 91 -27.75 -14.88 -8.83
CA ALA A 91 -27.41 -14.15 -10.06
C ALA A 91 -27.49 -12.63 -9.88
N SER A 92 -28.48 -12.15 -9.13
CA SER A 92 -28.67 -10.71 -8.85
C SER A 92 -27.67 -10.14 -7.83
N THR A 93 -27.13 -10.99 -6.97
CA THR A 93 -26.12 -10.62 -5.96
C THR A 93 -24.72 -10.68 -6.57
N LEU A 94 -24.44 -11.67 -7.42
CA LEU A 94 -23.21 -11.73 -8.21
C LEU A 94 -23.09 -10.54 -9.17
N ASP A 95 -24.20 -10.14 -9.80
CA ASP A 95 -24.25 -8.93 -10.64
C ASP A 95 -23.83 -7.66 -9.90
N LYS A 96 -24.12 -7.56 -8.60
CA LYS A 96 -23.76 -6.41 -7.75
C LYS A 96 -22.30 -6.43 -7.30
N LEU A 97 -21.62 -7.57 -7.44
CA LEU A 97 -20.22 -7.75 -7.04
C LEU A 97 -19.26 -7.59 -8.23
N TYR A 98 -19.76 -7.62 -9.47
CA TYR A 98 -18.90 -7.44 -10.65
C TYR A 98 -18.17 -6.10 -10.61
N GLY A 99 -16.84 -6.16 -10.77
CA GLY A 99 -15.97 -4.99 -10.77
C GLY A 99 -15.81 -4.31 -9.41
N LYS A 100 -16.32 -4.91 -8.32
CA LYS A 100 -16.14 -4.44 -6.95
C LYS A 100 -15.24 -5.40 -6.18
N PRO A 101 -13.95 -5.07 -5.97
CA PRO A 101 -13.08 -5.92 -5.19
C PRO A 101 -13.56 -5.95 -3.72
N ILE A 102 -13.76 -7.15 -3.19
CA ILE A 102 -13.91 -7.38 -1.77
C ILE A 102 -12.50 -7.61 -1.25
N TRP A 103 -12.05 -6.80 -0.31
CA TRP A 103 -10.73 -6.90 0.28
C TRP A 103 -10.82 -6.85 1.80
N LEU A 104 -10.01 -7.67 2.46
CA LEU A 104 -9.79 -7.68 3.89
C LEU A 104 -8.28 -7.80 4.10
N GLY A 105 -7.70 -6.81 4.75
CA GLY A 105 -6.30 -6.80 5.12
C GLY A 105 -6.16 -6.67 6.63
N ALA A 106 -5.20 -7.38 7.21
CA ALA A 106 -4.77 -7.19 8.58
C ALA A 106 -3.25 -7.30 8.64
N SER A 107 -2.60 -6.35 9.32
CA SER A 107 -1.16 -6.41 9.51
C SER A 107 -0.75 -5.95 10.89
N ALA A 108 0.39 -6.44 11.33
CA ALA A 108 1.02 -6.02 12.57
C ALA A 108 2.52 -5.96 12.36
N LYS A 109 3.15 -4.90 12.86
CA LYS A 109 4.60 -4.78 12.83
C LYS A 109 5.17 -4.29 14.15
N SER A 110 6.44 -4.60 14.36
CA SER A 110 7.27 -4.06 15.42
C SER A 110 8.58 -3.61 14.80
N SER A 111 9.03 -2.41 15.10
CA SER A 111 10.20 -1.83 14.44
C SER A 111 11.00 -0.91 15.34
N VAL A 112 12.31 -1.00 15.23
CA VAL A 112 13.24 -0.08 15.86
C VAL A 112 13.99 0.69 14.78
N ILE A 113 13.99 2.01 14.90
CA ILE A 113 14.78 2.89 14.04
C ILE A 113 15.66 3.75 14.92
N MET A 114 16.93 3.76 14.58
CA MET A 114 17.97 4.55 15.19
C MET A 114 18.68 5.35 14.10
N PRO A 115 19.55 6.31 14.44
CA PRO A 115 20.32 7.03 13.43
C PRO A 115 21.06 6.04 12.51
N PHE A 116 20.87 6.21 11.20
CA PHE A 116 21.45 5.41 10.12
C PHE A 116 20.99 3.95 10.00
N PHE A 117 20.19 3.42 10.92
CA PHE A 117 19.81 2.00 10.90
C PHE A 117 18.35 1.79 11.30
N ALA A 118 17.70 0.83 10.65
CA ALA A 118 16.34 0.42 10.95
C ALA A 118 16.24 -1.10 10.90
N ALA A 119 15.44 -1.67 11.79
CA ALA A 119 15.06 -3.07 11.74
C ALA A 119 13.58 -3.21 12.08
N ALA A 120 12.90 -4.13 11.41
CA ALA A 120 11.49 -4.40 11.65
C ALA A 120 11.17 -5.87 11.46
N TYR A 121 10.20 -6.32 12.24
CA TYR A 121 9.45 -7.54 12.04
C TYR A 121 8.03 -7.16 11.63
N TYR A 122 7.45 -7.89 10.68
CA TYR A 122 6.07 -7.68 10.28
C TYR A 122 5.37 -8.99 9.95
N TYR A 123 4.06 -8.97 10.11
CA TYR A 123 3.14 -10.00 9.70
C TYR A 123 1.96 -9.32 9.01
N ASP A 124 1.63 -9.77 7.82
CA ASP A 124 0.62 -9.17 6.95
C ASP A 124 -0.24 -10.29 6.35
N VAL A 125 -1.55 -10.08 6.34
CA VAL A 125 -2.56 -11.00 5.81
C VAL A 125 -3.47 -10.19 4.92
N ASP A 126 -3.52 -10.59 3.66
CA ASP A 126 -4.33 -9.94 2.63
C ASP A 126 -5.20 -10.99 1.93
N VAL A 127 -6.50 -10.74 1.95
CA VAL A 127 -7.50 -11.56 1.27
C VAL A 127 -8.28 -10.65 0.34
N SER A 128 -8.32 -10.99 -0.94
CA SER A 128 -9.18 -10.30 -1.91
C SER A 128 -9.90 -11.27 -2.84
N VAL A 129 -11.13 -10.90 -3.15
CA VAL A 129 -12.00 -11.61 -4.08
C VAL A 129 -12.60 -10.59 -5.02
N ILE A 130 -12.44 -10.84 -6.32
CA ILE A 130 -12.95 -9.97 -7.38
C ILE A 130 -13.76 -10.84 -8.34
N ALA A 131 -15.03 -10.48 -8.53
CA ALA A 131 -15.85 -11.05 -9.58
C ALA A 131 -15.64 -10.25 -10.86
N ASP A 132 -15.19 -10.93 -11.91
CA ASP A 132 -14.89 -10.34 -13.21
C ASP A 132 -15.83 -10.91 -14.28
N ASN A 133 -16.07 -10.08 -15.31
CA ASN A 133 -16.78 -10.42 -16.54
C ASN A 133 -18.21 -10.99 -16.38
N PRO A 134 -19.26 -10.16 -16.52
CA PRO A 134 -20.65 -10.62 -16.40
C PRO A 134 -21.09 -11.58 -17.53
N VAL A 135 -20.37 -11.64 -18.66
CA VAL A 135 -20.71 -12.50 -19.81
C VAL A 135 -20.09 -13.89 -19.67
N SER A 136 -18.91 -13.98 -19.06
CA SER A 136 -18.23 -15.24 -18.71
C SER A 136 -17.67 -15.11 -17.29
N PRO A 137 -18.47 -15.46 -16.26
CA PRO A 137 -18.13 -15.21 -14.87
C PRO A 137 -16.80 -15.84 -14.50
N THR A 138 -15.85 -15.02 -14.07
CA THR A 138 -14.63 -15.51 -13.42
C THR A 138 -14.50 -14.90 -12.04
N LEU A 139 -13.94 -15.67 -11.12
CA LEU A 139 -13.73 -15.24 -9.74
C LEU A 139 -12.24 -15.26 -9.47
N THR A 140 -11.63 -14.09 -9.36
CA THR A 140 -10.22 -13.96 -9.00
C THR A 140 -10.12 -13.94 -7.48
N THR A 141 -9.45 -14.94 -6.90
CA THR A 141 -9.13 -14.99 -5.48
C THR A 141 -7.64 -14.80 -5.28
N ASN A 142 -7.30 -13.88 -4.38
CA ASN A 142 -5.94 -13.62 -3.96
C ASN A 142 -5.87 -13.76 -2.44
N TYR A 143 -5.05 -14.68 -1.97
CA TYR A 143 -4.78 -14.93 -0.57
C TYR A 143 -3.27 -14.87 -0.39
N ILE A 144 -2.80 -13.89 0.38
CA ILE A 144 -1.38 -13.69 0.67
C ILE A 144 -1.22 -13.51 2.17
N THR A 145 -0.27 -14.23 2.74
CA THR A 145 0.19 -14.06 4.11
C THR A 145 1.70 -13.92 4.08
N ASP A 146 2.19 -12.77 4.52
CA ASP A 146 3.61 -12.46 4.60
C ASP A 146 4.06 -12.39 6.05
N ASN A 147 5.13 -13.12 6.33
CA ASN A 147 5.87 -13.02 7.57
C ASN A 147 7.29 -12.65 7.21
N GLY A 148 7.75 -11.48 7.65
CA GLY A 148 9.03 -10.96 7.21
C GLY A 148 9.81 -10.21 8.28
N TYR A 149 11.12 -10.18 8.03
CA TYR A 149 12.06 -9.32 8.72
C TYR A 149 12.62 -8.36 7.69
N ALA A 150 12.86 -7.11 8.09
CA ALA A 150 13.69 -6.23 7.30
C ALA A 150 14.70 -5.50 8.14
N ILE A 151 15.77 -5.15 7.47
CA ILE A 151 16.83 -4.30 7.97
C ILE A 151 17.13 -3.26 6.90
N GLY A 152 17.51 -2.08 7.30
CA GLY A 152 17.84 -1.02 6.38
C GLY A 152 18.82 -0.04 6.97
N SER A 153 19.45 0.71 6.09
CA SER A 153 20.37 1.76 6.47
C SER A 153 20.20 2.96 5.55
N GLY A 154 20.41 4.15 6.08
CA GLY A 154 20.32 5.39 5.34
C GLY A 154 21.38 6.39 5.78
N TRP A 155 21.91 7.15 4.84
CA TRP A 155 22.93 8.17 5.05
C TRP A 155 22.52 9.50 4.44
N SER A 156 23.03 10.59 5.00
CA SER A 156 22.81 11.95 4.50
C SER A 156 24.14 12.63 4.18
N ILE A 157 24.24 13.21 2.99
CA ILE A 157 25.40 13.94 2.48
C ILE A 157 25.01 15.43 2.44
N GLY A 158 25.67 16.22 3.29
CA GLY A 158 25.46 17.67 3.35
C GLY A 158 24.06 18.10 3.78
N GLY A 159 23.27 17.21 4.39
CA GLY A 159 21.88 17.48 4.79
C GLY A 159 20.89 17.61 3.62
N ILE A 160 21.39 17.51 2.37
CA ILE A 160 20.62 17.75 1.16
C ILE A 160 20.27 16.44 0.46
N LEU A 161 21.28 15.60 0.25
CA LEU A 161 21.10 14.30 -0.41
C LEU A 161 21.05 13.21 0.65
N GLN A 162 19.96 12.46 0.69
CA GLN A 162 19.83 11.27 1.52
C GLN A 162 19.73 10.05 0.62
N MET A 163 20.33 8.96 1.07
CA MET A 163 20.39 7.70 0.34
C MET A 163 20.13 6.58 1.32
N GLY A 164 19.51 5.49 0.88
CA GLY A 164 19.33 4.34 1.74
C GLY A 164 18.99 3.08 0.98
N PHE A 165 19.09 1.96 1.68
CA PHE A 165 18.62 0.66 1.21
C PHE A 165 17.90 -0.09 2.32
N ALA A 166 17.02 -1.01 1.93
CA ALA A 166 16.42 -1.99 2.82
C ALA A 166 16.50 -3.39 2.21
N LEU A 167 16.84 -4.36 3.05
CA LEU A 167 16.85 -5.77 2.74
C LEU A 167 15.70 -6.42 3.52
N LYS A 168 14.85 -7.18 2.82
CA LYS A 168 13.73 -7.89 3.41
C LYS A 168 13.91 -9.39 3.19
N TYR A 169 13.72 -10.18 4.23
CA TYR A 169 13.52 -11.62 4.14
C TYR A 169 12.05 -11.90 4.40
N ILE A 170 11.40 -12.55 3.45
CA ILE A 170 9.94 -12.70 3.42
C ILE A 170 9.62 -14.18 3.28
N THR A 171 8.83 -14.71 4.20
CA THR A 171 8.17 -16.01 4.06
C THR A 171 6.73 -15.74 3.67
N ARG A 172 6.38 -16.06 2.43
CA ARG A 172 5.05 -15.85 1.87
C ARG A 172 4.32 -17.17 1.79
N THR A 173 3.08 -17.18 2.26
CA THR A 173 2.11 -18.25 1.98
C THR A 173 1.00 -17.63 1.18
N GLY A 174 0.72 -18.13 -0.02
CA GLY A 174 -0.36 -17.55 -0.80
C GLY A 174 -0.49 -18.05 -2.21
N ILE A 175 -1.69 -17.90 -2.75
CA ILE A 175 -2.00 -18.17 -4.15
C ILE A 175 -2.79 -17.02 -4.74
N ARG A 176 -2.65 -16.87 -6.06
CA ARG A 176 -3.48 -16.00 -6.87
C ARG A 176 -4.06 -16.84 -8.00
N THR A 177 -5.36 -17.11 -7.92
CA THR A 177 -6.03 -18.04 -8.83
C THR A 177 -7.30 -17.42 -9.38
N GLU A 178 -7.54 -17.63 -10.67
CA GLU A 178 -8.79 -17.31 -11.34
C GLU A 178 -9.62 -18.59 -11.46
N TRP A 179 -10.82 -18.57 -10.89
CA TRP A 179 -11.75 -19.68 -10.93
C TRP A 179 -12.77 -19.48 -12.06
N GLY A 180 -12.93 -20.52 -12.87
CA GLY A 180 -13.91 -20.51 -13.96
C GLY A 180 -15.35 -20.80 -13.49
N PRO A 181 -16.34 -20.65 -14.38
CA PRO A 181 -17.77 -20.79 -14.04
C PRO A 181 -18.14 -22.12 -13.38
N GLN A 182 -17.49 -23.21 -13.78
CA GLN A 182 -17.76 -24.54 -13.23
C GLN A 182 -17.31 -24.66 -11.77
N THR A 183 -16.12 -24.18 -11.43
CA THR A 183 -15.61 -24.22 -10.05
C THR A 183 -16.41 -23.29 -9.13
N ILE A 184 -16.89 -22.16 -9.66
CA ILE A 184 -17.81 -21.28 -8.93
C ILE A 184 -19.10 -22.04 -8.59
N ALA A 185 -19.71 -22.74 -9.55
CA ALA A 185 -20.89 -23.56 -9.32
C ALA A 185 -20.65 -24.69 -8.31
N ASP A 186 -19.47 -25.33 -8.36
CA ASP A 186 -19.09 -26.42 -7.46
C ASP A 186 -18.90 -25.93 -6.01
N ILE A 187 -18.29 -24.75 -5.79
CA ILE A 187 -18.16 -24.09 -4.48
C ILE A 187 -19.53 -23.76 -3.88
N ILE A 188 -20.45 -23.21 -4.70
CA ILE A 188 -21.79 -22.80 -4.27
C ILE A 188 -22.67 -24.00 -3.94
N SER A 189 -22.51 -25.10 -4.67
CA SER A 189 -23.30 -26.33 -4.47
C SER A 189 -22.95 -27.09 -3.17
N GLY A 190 -21.94 -26.63 -2.42
CA GLY A 190 -21.52 -27.27 -1.16
C GLY A 190 -20.91 -28.66 -1.34
N SER A 191 -20.45 -28.99 -2.56
CA SER A 191 -19.64 -30.19 -2.81
C SER A 191 -18.33 -30.10 -2.02
N SER A 192 -17.71 -31.22 -1.63
CA SER A 192 -16.53 -31.35 -0.73
C SER A 192 -15.21 -30.70 -1.20
N THR A 193 -15.31 -29.72 -2.09
CA THR A 193 -14.25 -28.90 -2.70
C THR A 193 -13.66 -27.80 -1.80
N PRO A 194 -14.36 -27.22 -0.78
CA PRO A 194 -13.79 -26.21 0.09
C PRO A 194 -12.50 -26.66 0.77
N ASP A 195 -12.45 -27.88 1.30
CA ASP A 195 -11.29 -28.38 2.04
C ASP A 195 -10.04 -28.47 1.14
N ILE A 196 -10.19 -28.91 -0.11
CA ILE A 196 -9.07 -29.02 -1.07
C ILE A 196 -8.53 -27.64 -1.48
N ILE A 197 -9.42 -26.65 -1.64
CA ILE A 197 -9.02 -25.27 -1.97
C ILE A 197 -8.32 -24.61 -0.77
N PHE A 198 -8.83 -24.83 0.44
CA PHE A 198 -8.22 -24.32 1.67
C PHE A 198 -6.90 -25.00 2.02
N ASP A 199 -6.78 -26.30 1.79
CA ASP A 199 -5.52 -27.03 1.93
C ASP A 199 -4.47 -26.54 0.92
N SER A 200 -4.89 -26.27 -0.33
CA SER A 200 -4.01 -25.71 -1.37
C SER A 200 -3.48 -24.30 -1.01
N PHE A 201 -4.25 -23.48 -0.28
CA PHE A 201 -3.78 -22.19 0.23
C PHE A 201 -2.65 -22.35 1.25
N SER A 202 -2.73 -23.39 2.10
CA SER A 202 -1.75 -23.64 3.16
C SER A 202 -0.43 -24.22 2.65
N GLU A 203 -0.47 -24.97 1.55
CA GLU A 203 0.70 -25.63 0.97
C GLU A 203 1.57 -24.70 0.12
N ALA A 204 1.03 -23.59 -0.39
CA ALA A 204 1.76 -22.64 -1.24
C ALA A 204 2.65 -21.70 -0.43
N THR A 205 3.66 -22.25 0.24
CA THR A 205 4.62 -21.50 1.07
C THR A 205 5.99 -21.41 0.40
N GLY A 206 6.59 -20.21 0.40
CA GLY A 206 7.92 -19.98 -0.13
C GLY A 206 8.67 -18.84 0.56
N LYS A 207 9.98 -18.79 0.33
CA LYS A 207 10.90 -17.81 0.91
C LYS A 207 11.51 -16.93 -0.16
N GLY A 208 11.53 -15.63 0.07
CA GLY A 208 12.05 -14.63 -0.86
C GLY A 208 12.93 -13.59 -0.16
N TYR A 209 13.83 -13.00 -0.93
CA TYR A 209 14.63 -11.86 -0.52
C TYR A 209 14.29 -10.67 -1.41
N ALA A 210 14.16 -9.50 -0.80
CA ALA A 210 13.90 -8.25 -1.51
C ALA A 210 14.95 -7.21 -1.16
N LEU A 211 15.29 -6.38 -2.15
CA LEU A 211 16.14 -5.23 -2.00
C LEU A 211 15.38 -3.99 -2.46
N ASP A 212 15.27 -3.02 -1.58
CA ASP A 212 14.70 -1.71 -1.85
C ASP A 212 15.82 -0.66 -1.77
N LEU A 213 15.82 0.29 -2.70
CA LEU A 213 16.77 1.41 -2.75
C LEU A 213 16.00 2.72 -2.75
N GLY A 214 16.50 3.71 -2.03
CA GLY A 214 15.87 5.02 -1.90
C GLY A 214 16.88 6.16 -2.01
N LEU A 215 16.43 7.25 -2.61
CA LEU A 215 17.15 8.52 -2.68
C LEU A 215 16.15 9.66 -2.38
N ASN A 216 16.57 10.62 -1.56
CA ASN A 216 15.85 11.88 -1.34
C ASN A 216 16.78 13.06 -1.58
N LEU A 217 16.29 14.07 -2.28
CA LEU A 217 16.90 15.39 -2.36
C LEU A 217 16.01 16.38 -1.61
N THR A 218 16.42 16.78 -0.41
CA THR A 218 15.68 17.72 0.45
C THR A 218 16.46 19.04 0.54
N ILE A 219 15.87 20.14 0.08
CA ILE A 219 16.54 21.45 0.17
C ILE A 219 16.16 22.10 1.51
N PRO A 220 17.12 22.47 2.38
CA PRO A 220 16.85 23.00 3.72
C PRO A 220 16.39 24.47 3.65
N THR A 221 15.18 24.68 3.16
CA THR A 221 14.49 25.98 3.14
C THR A 221 13.28 25.94 4.08
N PHE A 222 12.60 27.07 4.26
CA PHE A 222 11.39 27.14 5.10
C PHE A 222 10.23 26.25 4.63
N VAL A 223 10.24 25.79 3.36
CA VAL A 223 9.23 24.86 2.80
C VAL A 223 9.79 23.46 2.50
N GLN A 224 11.05 23.19 2.88
CA GLN A 224 11.73 21.90 2.76
C GLN A 224 11.32 21.04 1.55
N PRO A 225 11.48 21.53 0.30
CA PRO A 225 11.08 20.77 -0.88
C PRO A 225 11.90 19.49 -0.96
N THR A 226 11.22 18.36 -1.17
CA THR A 226 11.83 17.04 -1.27
C THR A 226 11.44 16.38 -2.57
N ILE A 227 12.42 15.83 -3.28
CA ILE A 227 12.22 14.92 -4.42
C ILE A 227 12.74 13.55 -4.02
N SER A 228 11.95 12.51 -4.23
CA SER A 228 12.31 11.12 -3.94
C SER A 228 12.41 10.29 -5.21
N LEU A 229 13.35 9.35 -5.23
CA LEU A 229 13.41 8.26 -6.19
C LEU A 229 13.55 6.97 -5.41
N VAL A 230 12.65 6.02 -5.63
CA VAL A 230 12.63 4.74 -4.93
C VAL A 230 12.50 3.61 -5.94
N GLY A 231 13.34 2.59 -5.79
CA GLY A 231 13.19 1.32 -6.47
C GLY A 231 12.91 0.23 -5.45
N LYS A 232 11.67 -0.28 -5.45
CA LYS A 232 11.25 -1.40 -4.60
C LYS A 232 11.45 -2.72 -5.33
N ASN A 233 11.80 -3.77 -4.57
CA ASN A 233 11.94 -5.15 -5.04
C ASN A 233 12.83 -5.25 -6.29
N ILE A 234 14.01 -4.61 -6.27
CA ILE A 234 14.94 -4.56 -7.40
C ILE A 234 15.26 -5.97 -7.90
N GLY A 235 14.97 -6.24 -9.18
CA GLY A 235 15.16 -7.57 -9.79
C GLY A 235 13.99 -8.54 -9.62
N ASN A 236 12.88 -8.09 -9.03
CA ASN A 236 11.70 -8.86 -8.61
C ASN A 236 12.00 -9.81 -7.45
N THR A 237 11.11 -9.85 -6.48
CA THR A 237 11.19 -10.81 -5.36
C THR A 237 10.51 -12.11 -5.75
N LYS A 238 11.33 -13.15 -5.93
CA LYS A 238 10.84 -14.50 -6.21
C LYS A 238 10.82 -15.32 -4.93
N PHE A 239 9.77 -16.11 -4.76
CA PHE A 239 9.62 -17.00 -3.61
C PHE A 239 9.97 -18.42 -4.02
N VAL A 240 10.98 -19.00 -3.37
CA VAL A 240 11.37 -20.39 -3.58
C VAL A 240 10.50 -21.25 -2.67
N ALA A 241 9.74 -22.17 -3.28
CA ALA A 241 8.88 -23.10 -2.55
C ALA A 241 9.69 -24.03 -1.63
N ALA A 242 9.10 -24.43 -0.51
CA ALA A 242 9.60 -25.59 0.24
C ALA A 242 9.42 -26.86 -0.62
N ASN A 243 10.30 -27.86 -0.48
CA ASN A 243 10.32 -29.05 -1.35
C ASN A 243 8.91 -29.63 -1.63
N GLY A 244 8.52 -29.66 -2.90
CA GLY A 244 7.23 -30.21 -3.35
C GLY A 244 6.04 -29.24 -3.31
N ALA A 245 6.19 -28.06 -2.72
CA ALA A 245 5.15 -27.04 -2.64
C ALA A 245 5.06 -26.18 -3.90
N ILE A 246 3.91 -25.54 -4.10
CA ILE A 246 3.69 -24.53 -5.14
C ILE A 246 4.39 -23.24 -4.71
N ALA A 247 5.16 -22.63 -5.62
CA ALA A 247 5.82 -21.36 -5.35
C ALA A 247 4.77 -20.22 -5.26
N PRO A 248 4.80 -19.40 -4.19
CA PRO A 248 3.90 -18.26 -4.08
C PRO A 248 4.12 -17.23 -5.20
N PRO A 249 3.11 -16.36 -5.46
CA PRO A 249 3.23 -15.26 -6.42
C PRO A 249 4.42 -14.34 -6.12
N THR A 250 5.21 -14.05 -7.15
CA THR A 250 6.35 -13.12 -7.07
C THR A 250 5.90 -11.69 -6.86
N GLU A 251 6.69 -10.88 -6.15
CA GLU A 251 6.48 -9.43 -6.14
C GLU A 251 7.29 -8.77 -7.25
N PRO A 252 6.64 -8.06 -8.19
CA PRO A 252 7.35 -7.34 -9.24
C PRO A 252 8.13 -6.16 -8.65
N GLN A 253 9.21 -5.79 -9.35
CA GLN A 253 9.92 -4.55 -9.10
C GLN A 253 9.00 -3.34 -9.35
N ASN A 254 9.17 -2.28 -8.57
CA ASN A 254 8.43 -1.04 -8.77
C ASN A 254 9.38 0.15 -8.64
N ILE A 255 9.47 0.97 -9.67
CA ILE A 255 10.22 2.24 -9.63
C ILE A 255 9.22 3.37 -9.57
N LEU A 256 9.42 4.26 -8.59
CA LEU A 256 8.58 5.41 -8.35
C LEU A 256 9.39 6.68 -8.08
N VAL A 257 8.80 7.82 -8.43
CA VAL A 257 9.33 9.15 -8.17
C VAL A 257 8.28 9.94 -7.40
N GLY A 258 8.69 10.59 -6.31
CA GLY A 258 7.83 11.42 -5.49
C GLY A 258 8.36 12.84 -5.34
N ALA A 259 7.47 13.75 -5.00
CA ALA A 259 7.77 15.11 -4.63
C ALA A 259 6.89 15.55 -3.47
N SER A 260 7.43 16.36 -2.57
CA SER A 260 6.67 16.97 -1.48
C SER A 260 7.22 18.34 -1.11
N LEU A 261 6.38 19.15 -0.48
CA LEU A 261 6.77 20.38 0.20
C LEU A 261 6.36 20.23 1.67
N LEU A 262 7.19 20.66 2.60
CA LEU A 262 6.85 20.66 4.01
C LEU A 262 6.90 22.10 4.51
N VAL A 263 5.71 22.68 4.72
CA VAL A 263 5.55 24.04 5.24
C VAL A 263 5.26 23.96 6.73
N SER A 264 6.26 24.30 7.54
CA SER A 264 6.11 24.34 9.01
C SER A 264 5.81 25.76 9.49
N LEU A 265 4.62 25.94 10.07
CA LEU A 265 4.20 27.14 10.77
C LEU A 265 4.03 26.83 12.27
N PRO A 266 3.98 27.83 13.16
CA PRO A 266 3.62 27.60 14.55
C PRO A 266 2.25 26.90 14.64
N LEU A 267 2.21 25.72 15.28
CA LEU A 267 1.01 24.88 15.49
C LEU A 267 0.40 24.25 14.24
N VAL A 268 0.89 24.55 13.03
CA VAL A 268 0.32 24.02 11.79
C VAL A 268 1.44 23.57 10.87
N HIS A 269 1.36 22.34 10.36
CA HIS A 269 2.18 21.92 9.23
C HIS A 269 1.32 21.50 8.06
N ILE A 270 1.77 21.85 6.85
CA ILE A 270 1.08 21.54 5.60
C ILE A 270 2.05 20.81 4.69
N VAL A 271 1.64 19.63 4.22
CA VAL A 271 2.47 18.74 3.41
C VAL A 271 1.70 18.28 2.17
N PRO A 272 1.75 19.04 1.06
CA PRO A 272 1.34 18.52 -0.23
C PRO A 272 2.37 17.51 -0.76
N SER A 273 1.89 16.47 -1.42
CA SER A 273 2.70 15.42 -2.04
C SER A 273 2.14 14.98 -3.39
N LEU A 274 3.04 14.55 -4.26
CA LEU A 274 2.77 13.98 -5.57
C LEU A 274 3.69 12.77 -5.74
N GLU A 275 3.19 11.70 -6.32
CA GLU A 275 3.97 10.50 -6.59
C GLU A 275 3.53 9.85 -7.90
N VAL A 276 4.50 9.32 -8.65
CA VAL A 276 4.26 8.53 -9.84
C VAL A 276 4.91 7.16 -9.65
N ARG A 277 4.10 6.10 -9.69
CA ARG A 277 4.52 4.70 -9.51
C ARG A 277 4.53 3.94 -10.82
N HIS A 278 5.02 2.70 -10.79
CA HIS A 278 4.95 1.77 -11.92
C HIS A 278 5.58 2.37 -13.19
N LEU A 279 6.71 3.08 -13.02
CA LEU A 279 7.34 3.82 -14.11
C LEU A 279 7.80 2.92 -15.26
N LEU A 280 8.04 1.63 -14.99
CA LEU A 280 8.46 0.65 -15.99
C LEU A 280 7.31 -0.15 -16.64
N ASP A 281 6.11 -0.11 -16.06
CA ASP A 281 4.99 -0.98 -16.46
C ASP A 281 4.16 -0.32 -17.54
N THR A 282 4.36 -0.66 -18.82
CA THR A 282 3.72 0.02 -19.96
C THR A 282 2.23 -0.32 -20.15
N ASP A 283 1.78 -1.40 -19.52
CA ASP A 283 0.40 -1.90 -19.50
C ASP A 283 -0.50 -1.14 -18.52
N ILE A 284 0.09 -0.43 -17.54
CA ILE A 284 -0.66 0.35 -16.56
C ILE A 284 -1.00 1.74 -17.12
N GLN A 285 -2.27 2.12 -17.05
CA GLN A 285 -2.75 3.44 -17.46
C GLN A 285 -2.17 4.56 -16.59
N LEU A 286 -1.81 5.69 -17.21
CA LEU A 286 -1.19 6.83 -16.53
C LEU A 286 -1.97 7.33 -15.30
N GLY A 287 -3.31 7.37 -15.37
CA GLY A 287 -4.15 7.81 -14.25
C GLY A 287 -4.00 6.94 -13.00
N LYS A 288 -3.71 5.64 -13.16
CA LYS A 288 -3.45 4.72 -12.04
C LYS A 288 -2.04 4.85 -11.47
N LYS A 289 -1.13 5.48 -12.21
CA LYS A 289 0.26 5.70 -11.76
C LYS A 289 0.41 6.93 -10.90
N ILE A 290 -0.51 7.90 -11.04
CA ILE A 290 -0.41 9.20 -10.40
C ILE A 290 -1.16 9.16 -9.06
N HIS A 291 -0.45 9.60 -8.03
CA HIS A 291 -0.94 9.71 -6.67
C HIS A 291 -0.70 11.13 -6.18
N MET A 292 -1.67 11.72 -5.51
CA MET A 292 -1.55 13.07 -4.95
C MET A 292 -2.12 13.10 -3.54
N GLY A 293 -1.52 13.90 -2.68
CA GLY A 293 -1.92 14.02 -1.29
C GLY A 293 -1.71 15.41 -0.73
N ILE A 294 -2.47 15.72 0.31
CA ILE A 294 -2.18 16.83 1.20
C ILE A 294 -2.45 16.39 2.63
N GLU A 295 -1.51 16.67 3.53
CA GLU A 295 -1.69 16.57 4.97
C GLU A 295 -1.71 17.95 5.59
N LEU A 296 -2.69 18.21 6.44
CA LEU A 296 -2.75 19.35 7.34
C LEU A 296 -2.67 18.83 8.78
N GLY A 297 -1.58 19.13 9.46
CA GLY A 297 -1.35 18.69 10.82
C GLY A 297 -1.41 19.82 11.83
N LEU A 298 -2.00 19.49 12.98
CA LEU A 298 -2.03 20.23 14.23
C LEU A 298 -1.39 19.35 15.33
N PRO A 299 -1.05 19.88 16.52
CA PRO A 299 -0.28 19.13 17.53
C PRO A 299 -0.89 17.79 17.97
N LEU A 300 -2.22 17.64 17.89
CA LEU A 300 -2.92 16.42 18.31
C LEU A 300 -3.70 15.74 17.18
N ILE A 301 -3.98 16.46 16.09
CA ILE A 301 -4.91 16.03 15.04
C ILE A 301 -4.27 16.33 13.70
N SER A 302 -4.41 15.40 12.76
CA SER A 302 -4.08 15.60 11.36
C SER A 302 -5.27 15.26 10.49
N ALA A 303 -5.46 16.02 9.42
CA ALA A 303 -6.43 15.77 8.38
C ALA A 303 -5.71 15.60 7.05
N ARG A 304 -6.18 14.65 6.24
CA ARG A 304 -5.54 14.26 4.98
C ARG A 304 -6.59 14.12 3.90
N ALA A 305 -6.22 14.48 2.69
CA ALA A 305 -7.01 14.21 1.49
C ALA A 305 -6.06 13.88 0.34
N GLY A 306 -6.53 13.09 -0.62
CA GLY A 306 -5.71 12.70 -1.75
C GLY A 306 -6.47 12.07 -2.90
N LEU A 307 -5.70 11.67 -3.90
CA LEU A 307 -6.13 10.92 -5.06
C LEU A 307 -5.23 9.69 -5.18
N TYR A 308 -5.82 8.50 -5.01
CA TYR A 308 -5.16 7.20 -5.13
C TYR A 308 -5.64 6.50 -6.40
N GLN A 309 -4.76 6.40 -7.41
CA GLN A 309 -5.08 5.76 -8.70
C GLN A 309 -6.35 6.30 -9.40
N GLY A 310 -6.70 7.56 -9.16
CA GLY A 310 -7.91 8.21 -9.67
C GLY A 310 -9.11 8.22 -8.72
N TYR A 311 -9.04 7.53 -7.58
CA TYR A 311 -10.05 7.57 -6.52
C TYR A 311 -9.72 8.64 -5.49
N PHE A 312 -10.74 9.39 -5.06
CA PHE A 312 -10.57 10.35 -3.97
C PHE A 312 -10.44 9.62 -2.63
N THR A 313 -9.45 10.01 -1.83
CA THR A 313 -9.25 9.48 -0.49
C THR A 313 -9.21 10.59 0.54
N TYR A 314 -9.52 10.24 1.79
CA TYR A 314 -9.40 11.14 2.92
C TYR A 314 -8.98 10.37 4.16
N GLY A 315 -8.40 11.07 5.13
CA GLY A 315 -7.98 10.44 6.37
C GLY A 315 -7.84 11.42 7.52
N ALA A 316 -7.79 10.87 8.72
CA ALA A 316 -7.55 11.62 9.95
C ALA A 316 -6.58 10.84 10.83
N GLY A 317 -5.76 11.57 11.58
CA GLY A 317 -4.83 11.01 12.55
C GLY A 317 -4.92 11.72 13.89
N PHE A 318 -4.84 10.96 14.98
CA PHE A 318 -4.82 11.48 16.34
C PHE A 318 -3.54 11.03 17.04
N ASN A 319 -2.82 11.97 17.64
CA ASN A 319 -1.58 11.70 18.36
C ASN A 319 -1.75 11.99 19.85
N PHE A 320 -1.65 10.95 20.67
CA PHE A 320 -1.74 10.99 22.14
C PHE A 320 -0.36 10.74 22.80
N GLY A 321 0.70 11.26 22.19
CA GLY A 321 2.07 11.12 22.67
C GLY A 321 2.66 9.75 22.32
N ILE A 322 2.33 8.72 23.11
CA ILE A 322 2.84 7.35 22.91
C ILE A 322 1.96 6.49 22.00
N LEU A 323 0.76 6.97 21.68
CA LEU A 323 -0.22 6.28 20.86
C LEU A 323 -0.61 7.16 19.68
N GLN A 324 -0.52 6.61 18.48
CA GLN A 324 -0.98 7.22 17.25
C GLN A 324 -2.10 6.36 16.66
N ILE A 325 -3.20 7.00 16.28
CA ILE A 325 -4.33 6.34 15.64
C ILE A 325 -4.58 7.04 14.32
N ASP A 326 -4.53 6.32 13.22
CA ASP A 326 -4.83 6.83 11.88
C ASP A 326 -5.98 6.04 11.25
N ALA A 327 -6.84 6.75 10.52
CA ALA A 327 -7.93 6.17 9.73
C ALA A 327 -7.96 6.82 8.35
N ALA A 328 -8.30 6.04 7.33
CA ALA A 328 -8.45 6.51 5.96
C ALA A 328 -9.57 5.77 5.22
N SER A 329 -10.08 6.40 4.17
CA SER A 329 -11.10 5.87 3.26
C SER A 329 -10.91 6.43 1.86
#